data_AF-A0A553NER7-F1
#
_entry.id   AF-A0A553NER7-F1
#
_cell.length_a   1.000
_cell.length_b   1.000
_cell.length_c   1.000
_cell.angle_alpha   90.00
_cell.angle_beta   90.00
_cell.angle_gamma   90.00
#
_symmetry.space_group_name_H-M   'P 1'
#
loop_
_entity.id
_entity.type
_entity.pdbx_description
1 polymer ?
#
loop_
_entity_poly.entity_id
_entity_poly.type
_entity_poly.pdbx_seq_one_letter_code
_entity_poly.pdbx_strand_id
1 'polypeptide(L)'
;MLLGRTAFEKMTDVDYQGETYYTIRNLSLYECQGWCREEPECQAASFSFAVNPLNPGRQETVCLLQNGTQASNPAAKPLRALNQYYMVKMSIRSDKVCKRPWNFERVPNAMIQGHDKALIFTSTKEACLAACLNEVRIRHQSCCC
;
A
#
# COMPACT_ATOMS: atom_id res chain seq x y z
N MET A 1 22.50 -0.73 -13.53
CA MET A 1 21.56 -1.42 -12.62
C MET A 1 20.56 -0.39 -12.10
N LEU A 2 19.26 -0.63 -12.30
CA LEU A 2 18.22 0.18 -11.65
C LEU A 2 18.01 -0.33 -10.22
N LEU A 3 18.35 0.49 -9.22
CA LEU A 3 18.04 0.22 -7.81
C LEU A 3 16.52 0.38 -7.61
N GLY A 4 15.91 -0.55 -6.87
CA GLY A 4 14.48 -0.49 -6.57
C GLY A 4 14.15 0.69 -5.67
N ARG A 5 13.11 1.46 -6.01
CA ARG A 5 12.59 2.54 -5.17
C ARG A 5 11.52 2.01 -4.23
N THR A 6 11.57 2.45 -2.98
CA THR A 6 10.52 2.15 -2.01
C THR A 6 9.22 2.80 -2.44
N ALA A 7 8.19 1.98 -2.54
CA ALA A 7 6.83 2.37 -2.85
C ALA A 7 5.87 1.76 -1.84
N PHE A 8 4.63 2.25 -1.85
CA PHE A 8 3.57 1.69 -1.01
C PHE A 8 2.32 1.41 -1.83
N GLU A 9 1.73 0.25 -1.55
CA GLU A 9 0.40 -0.14 -2.00
C GLU A 9 -0.57 0.08 -0.84
N LYS A 10 -1.58 0.94 -1.02
CA LYS A 10 -2.62 1.21 -0.04
C LYS A 10 -3.87 0.38 -0.32
N MET A 11 -4.50 -0.12 0.73
CA MET A 11 -5.88 -0.61 0.73
C MET A 11 -6.70 0.14 1.79
N THR A 12 -7.99 0.33 1.51
CA THR A 12 -8.92 1.08 2.36
C THR A 12 -9.91 0.14 3.03
N ASP A 13 -10.24 0.42 4.29
CA ASP A 13 -11.23 -0.27 5.10
C ASP A 13 -11.00 -1.77 5.27
N VAL A 14 -9.73 -2.18 5.19
CA VAL A 14 -9.30 -3.56 5.34
C VAL A 14 -8.05 -3.66 6.20
N ASP A 15 -7.80 -4.87 6.70
CA ASP A 15 -6.59 -5.27 7.39
C ASP A 15 -6.11 -6.63 6.86
N TYR A 16 -4.83 -6.92 7.08
CA TYR A 16 -4.27 -8.25 6.86
C TYR A 16 -3.62 -8.75 8.13
N GLN A 17 -3.67 -10.06 8.32
CA GLN A 17 -2.92 -10.70 9.39
C GLN A 17 -1.43 -10.42 9.19
N GLY A 18 -0.79 -9.94 10.25
CA GLY A 18 0.62 -9.59 10.27
C GLY A 18 1.17 -9.58 11.69
N GLU A 19 2.48 -9.41 11.81
CA GLU A 19 3.20 -9.37 13.07
C GLU A 19 3.53 -7.93 13.41
N THR A 20 2.77 -7.33 14.33
CA THR A 20 3.00 -5.97 14.80
C THR A 20 4.14 -5.96 15.80
N TYR A 21 5.22 -5.22 15.50
CA TYR A 21 6.36 -5.08 16.41
C TYR A 21 6.42 -3.70 17.06
N TYR A 22 5.74 -2.70 16.49
CA TYR A 22 5.75 -1.34 17.01
C TYR A 22 4.39 -0.65 16.84
N THR A 23 4.02 0.16 17.82
CA THR A 23 2.73 0.88 17.86
C THR A 23 2.98 2.35 18.17
N ILE A 24 2.44 3.24 17.35
CA ILE A 24 2.56 4.68 17.47
C ILE A 24 1.15 5.28 17.55
N ARG A 25 0.96 6.33 18.35
CA ARG A 25 -0.33 7.00 18.52
C ARG A 25 -0.20 8.50 18.27
N ASN A 26 -1.32 9.14 17.93
CA ASN A 26 -1.41 10.59 17.73
C ASN A 26 -0.48 11.13 16.63
N LEU A 27 -0.44 10.42 15.50
CA LEU A 27 0.31 10.80 14.31
C LEU A 27 -0.59 10.86 13.09
N SER A 28 -0.16 11.60 12.08
CA SER A 28 -0.79 11.60 10.76
C SER A 28 -0.47 10.33 9.98
N LEU A 29 -1.26 10.08 8.94
CA LEU A 29 -1.00 9.02 7.97
C LEU A 29 0.39 9.16 7.32
N TYR A 30 0.81 10.41 7.03
CA TYR A 30 2.10 10.68 6.41
C TYR A 30 3.27 10.30 7.32
N GLU A 31 3.16 10.60 8.61
CA GLU A 31 4.16 10.21 9.61
C GLU A 31 4.22 8.70 9.77
N CYS A 32 3.07 8.02 9.90
CA CYS A 32 3.00 6.56 10.00
C CYS A 32 3.72 5.88 8.83
N GLN A 33 3.47 6.39 7.62
CA GLN A 33 4.09 5.90 6.40
C GLN A 33 5.58 6.26 6.31
N GLY A 34 5.97 7.43 6.81
CA GLY A 34 7.37 7.86 6.93
C GLY A 34 8.18 6.90 7.80
N TRP A 35 7.66 6.57 8.99
CA TRP A 35 8.26 5.56 9.87
C TRP A 35 8.45 4.22 9.15
N CYS A 36 7.41 3.68 8.51
CA CYS A 36 7.55 2.42 7.80
C CYS A 36 8.51 2.50 6.60
N ARG A 37 8.66 3.67 5.96
CA ARG A 37 9.62 3.88 4.86
C ARG A 37 11.05 3.78 5.36
N GLU A 38 11.35 4.43 6.47
CA GLU A 38 12.69 4.51 7.07
C GLU A 38 13.10 3.22 7.78
N GLU A 39 12.17 2.59 8.50
CA GLU A 39 12.44 1.36 9.23
C GLU A 39 12.67 0.17 8.26
N PRO A 40 13.85 -0.47 8.30
CA PRO A 40 14.19 -1.55 7.37
C PRO A 40 13.35 -2.81 7.58
N GLU A 41 12.95 -3.09 8.82
CA GLU A 41 12.14 -4.27 9.18
C GLU A 41 10.66 -4.10 8.84
N CYS A 42 10.19 -2.86 8.63
CA CYS A 42 8.79 -2.62 8.31
C CYS A 42 8.43 -3.19 6.93
N GLN A 43 7.52 -4.16 6.89
CA GLN A 43 6.94 -4.71 5.67
C GLN A 43 5.55 -4.14 5.38
N ALA A 44 4.81 -3.76 6.42
CA ALA A 44 3.49 -3.13 6.29
C ALA A 44 3.20 -2.19 7.46
N ALA A 45 2.28 -1.26 7.24
CA ALA A 45 1.75 -0.38 8.28
C ALA A 45 0.22 -0.37 8.23
N SER A 46 -0.41 -0.55 9.39
CA SER A 46 -1.86 -0.42 9.55
C SER A 46 -2.16 0.88 10.29
N PHE A 47 -2.82 1.82 9.61
CA PHE A 47 -3.17 3.14 10.14
C PHE A 47 -4.67 3.24 10.38
N SER A 48 -5.10 3.37 11.63
CA SER A 48 -6.50 3.58 12.00
C SER A 48 -6.74 5.02 12.45
N PHE A 49 -7.92 5.54 12.11
CA PHE A 49 -8.31 6.94 12.37
C PHE A 49 -9.75 7.03 12.88
N ALA A 50 -9.99 6.45 14.05
CA ALA A 50 -11.32 6.45 14.65
C ALA A 50 -11.67 7.81 15.25
N VAL A 51 -12.90 8.27 15.01
CA VAL A 51 -13.47 9.42 15.71
C VAL A 51 -14.10 8.92 17.00
N ASN A 52 -13.72 9.51 18.14
CA ASN A 52 -14.29 9.13 19.41
C ASN A 52 -15.76 9.62 19.49
N PRO A 53 -16.77 8.73 19.63
CA PRO A 53 -18.18 9.13 19.67
C PRO A 53 -18.51 10.03 20.87
N LEU A 54 -17.78 9.87 21.97
CA LEU A 54 -17.97 10.64 23.21
C LEU A 54 -17.24 11.99 23.15
N ASN A 55 -16.30 12.17 22.23
CA ASN A 55 -15.56 13.42 22.07
C ASN A 55 -15.29 13.71 20.58
N PRO A 56 -16.32 14.18 19.83
CA PRO A 56 -16.27 14.29 18.36
C PRO A 56 -15.19 15.26 17.83
N GLY A 57 -14.65 16.12 18.68
CA GLY A 57 -13.54 17.03 18.34
C GLY A 57 -12.16 16.37 18.35
N ARG A 58 -12.04 15.11 18.80
CA ARG A 58 -10.77 14.40 18.90
C ARG A 58 -10.80 13.12 18.07
N GLN A 59 -9.97 13.09 17.04
CA GLN A 59 -9.66 11.88 16.27
C GLN A 59 -8.50 11.16 16.94
N GLU A 60 -8.70 9.88 17.25
CA GLU A 60 -7.63 9.02 17.76
C GLU A 60 -7.01 8.27 16.58
N THR A 61 -5.72 8.50 16.37
CA THR A 61 -4.97 7.82 15.32
C THR A 61 -3.96 6.85 15.91
N VAL A 62 -3.89 5.65 15.33
CA VAL A 62 -2.95 4.61 15.71
C VAL A 62 -2.28 4.06 14.46
N CYS A 63 -0.96 3.89 14.51
CA CYS A 63 -0.16 3.26 13.49
C CYS A 63 0.48 1.99 14.06
N LEU A 64 0.24 0.86 13.43
CA LEU A 64 0.85 -0.41 13.75
C LEU A 64 1.88 -0.73 12.67
N LEU A 65 3.17 -0.77 13.02
CA LEU A 65 4.22 -1.21 12.11
C LEU A 65 4.36 -2.72 12.22
N GLN A 66 4.40 -3.38 11.06
CA GLN A 66 4.43 -4.83 10.96
C GLN A 66 5.69 -5.29 10.24
N ASN A 67 6.38 -6.28 10.81
CA ASN A 67 7.57 -6.89 10.22
C ASN A 67 7.24 -8.15 9.40
N GLY A 68 5.99 -8.62 9.46
CA GLY A 68 5.44 -9.65 8.59
C GLY A 68 3.98 -9.36 8.23
N THR A 69 3.56 -9.74 7.01
CA THR A 69 2.18 -9.54 6.53
C THR A 69 1.75 -10.65 5.56
N GLN A 70 0.47 -11.03 5.62
CA GLN A 70 -0.18 -11.91 4.65
C GLN A 70 -0.67 -11.17 3.39
N ALA A 71 -0.51 -9.85 3.29
CA ALA A 71 -1.02 -9.07 2.17
C ALA A 71 -0.39 -9.39 0.80
N SER A 72 0.80 -10.02 0.82
CA SER A 72 1.50 -10.54 -0.35
C SER A 72 1.06 -11.94 -0.77
N ASN A 73 0.34 -12.67 0.10
CA ASN A 73 -0.17 -14.00 -0.18
C ASN A 73 -1.48 -13.91 -1.00
N PRO A 74 -1.52 -14.40 -2.26
CA PRO A 74 -2.72 -14.32 -3.10
C PRO A 74 -3.94 -15.07 -2.53
N ALA A 75 -3.72 -16.06 -1.66
CA ALA A 75 -4.78 -16.81 -1.00
C ALA A 75 -5.28 -16.16 0.29
N ALA A 76 -4.60 -15.13 0.80
CA ALA A 76 -5.02 -14.45 2.00
C ALA A 76 -6.26 -13.59 1.75
N LYS A 77 -7.25 -13.71 2.65
CA LYS A 77 -8.46 -12.89 2.61
C LYS A 77 -8.27 -11.68 3.53
N PRO A 78 -8.48 -10.45 3.04
CA PRO A 78 -8.47 -9.27 3.90
C PRO A 78 -9.60 -9.36 4.94
N LEU A 79 -9.31 -8.87 6.14
CA LEU A 79 -10.30 -8.62 7.18
C LEU A 79 -10.91 -7.24 6.95
N ARG A 80 -12.22 -7.08 7.19
CA ARG A 80 -12.86 -5.76 7.13
C ARG A 80 -12.46 -4.94 8.37
N ALA A 81 -11.98 -3.73 8.17
CA ALA A 81 -11.55 -2.83 9.25
C ALA A 81 -11.90 -1.38 8.90
N LEU A 82 -13.03 -0.86 9.39
CA LEU A 82 -13.50 0.48 9.05
C LEU A 82 -12.57 1.58 9.57
N ASN A 83 -12.44 2.68 8.83
CA ASN A 83 -11.58 3.81 9.15
C ASN A 83 -10.10 3.39 9.30
N GLN A 84 -9.67 2.51 8.40
CA GLN A 84 -8.32 1.98 8.39
C GLN A 84 -7.71 2.05 6.99
N TYR A 85 -6.44 2.42 6.93
CA TYR A 85 -5.59 2.30 5.75
C TYR A 85 -4.50 1.28 6.04
N TYR A 86 -4.52 0.21 5.26
CA TYR A 86 -3.47 -0.79 5.28
C TYR A 86 -2.48 -0.49 4.16
N MET A 87 -1.19 -0.42 4.47
CA MET A 87 -0.14 -0.03 3.52
C MET A 87 0.95 -1.08 3.51
N VAL A 88 1.23 -1.65 2.34
CA VAL A 88 2.30 -2.64 2.16
C VAL A 88 3.50 -1.94 1.54
N LYS A 89 4.66 -2.08 2.18
CA LYS A 89 5.94 -1.59 1.67
C LYS A 89 6.41 -2.51 0.56
N MET A 90 6.81 -1.94 -0.56
CA MET A 90 7.30 -2.69 -1.71
C MET A 90 8.50 -2.01 -2.37
N SER A 91 9.22 -2.75 -3.20
CA SER A 91 10.37 -2.25 -3.96
C SER A 91 10.09 -2.34 -5.46
N ILE A 92 9.96 -1.19 -6.12
CA ILE A 92 9.66 -1.10 -7.55
C ILE A 92 10.89 -0.67 -8.32
N ARG A 93 11.26 -1.46 -9.34
CA ARG A 93 12.38 -1.18 -10.23
C ARG A 93 12.01 -0.20 -11.36
N SER A 94 11.59 1.00 -10.98
CA SER A 94 11.31 2.10 -11.90
C SER A 94 11.67 3.44 -11.26
N ASP A 95 12.22 4.35 -12.06
CA ASP A 95 12.49 5.75 -11.67
C ASP A 95 11.25 6.64 -11.75
N LYS A 96 10.13 6.12 -12.29
CA LYS A 96 8.85 6.82 -12.42
C LYS A 96 7.94 6.68 -11.18
N VAL A 97 8.41 6.01 -10.12
CA VAL A 97 7.70 5.98 -8.82
C VAL A 97 7.55 7.41 -8.29
N CYS A 98 6.30 7.85 -8.09
CA CYS A 98 5.97 9.20 -7.67
C CYS A 98 6.25 9.45 -6.17
N LYS A 99 6.45 10.71 -5.78
CA LYS A 99 6.67 11.12 -4.38
C LYS A 99 5.34 11.32 -3.64
N ARG A 100 4.48 10.30 -3.63
CA ARG A 100 3.19 10.32 -2.92
C ARG A 100 3.24 9.44 -1.66
N PRO A 101 2.32 9.64 -0.69
CA PRO A 101 2.26 8.78 0.48
C PRO A 101 1.95 7.32 0.14
N TRP A 102 1.29 7.07 -0.99
CA TRP A 102 1.26 5.75 -1.61
C TRP A 102 1.33 5.92 -3.12
N ASN A 103 1.84 4.88 -3.78
CA ASN A 103 2.06 4.88 -5.22
C ASN A 103 0.98 4.09 -5.96
N PHE A 104 0.45 3.07 -5.28
CA PHE A 104 -0.55 2.16 -5.83
C PHE A 104 -1.70 2.06 -4.85
N GLU A 105 -2.88 1.85 -5.40
CA GLU A 105 -4.08 1.54 -4.63
C GLU A 105 -4.61 0.20 -5.12
N ARG A 106 -4.81 -0.71 -4.19
CA ARG A 106 -5.37 -2.04 -4.46
C ARG A 106 -6.79 -2.09 -3.94
N VAL A 107 -7.72 -2.40 -4.83
CA VAL A 107 -9.13 -2.66 -4.50
C VAL A 107 -9.35 -4.17 -4.58
N PRO A 108 -9.50 -4.87 -3.44
CA PRO A 108 -9.68 -6.32 -3.42
C PRO A 108 -10.91 -6.75 -4.24
N ASN A 109 -10.78 -7.86 -4.97
CA ASN A 109 -11.84 -8.45 -5.80
C ASN A 109 -12.39 -7.52 -6.90
N ALA A 110 -11.63 -6.47 -7.27
CA ALA A 110 -11.97 -5.60 -8.38
C ALA A 110 -10.97 -5.78 -9.53
N MET A 111 -11.48 -5.63 -10.75
CA MET A 111 -10.67 -5.56 -11.96
C MET A 111 -11.01 -4.26 -12.68
N ILE A 112 -10.00 -3.56 -13.18
CA ILE A 112 -10.21 -2.39 -14.02
C ILE A 112 -10.82 -2.89 -15.34
N GLN A 113 -11.99 -2.38 -15.71
CA GLN A 113 -12.63 -2.73 -16.97
C GLN A 113 -12.21 -1.78 -18.09
N GLY A 114 -11.93 -2.34 -19.26
CA GLY A 114 -11.50 -1.60 -20.45
C GLY A 114 -10.01 -1.23 -20.44
N HIS A 115 -9.57 -0.53 -21.50
CA HIS A 115 -8.19 -0.04 -21.68
C HIS A 115 -7.09 -1.10 -21.90
N ASP A 116 -7.43 -2.30 -22.38
CA ASP A 116 -6.48 -3.37 -22.74
C ASP A 116 -5.67 -3.02 -24.02
N LYS A 117 -4.76 -2.05 -23.91
CA LYS A 117 -3.93 -1.59 -25.03
C LYS A 117 -2.66 -2.42 -25.24
N ALA A 118 -2.22 -3.13 -24.20
CA ALA A 118 -1.01 -3.93 -24.22
C ALA A 118 -1.10 -5.05 -23.17
N LEU A 119 -0.62 -6.24 -23.53
CA LEU A 119 -0.42 -7.37 -22.61
C LEU A 119 1.07 -7.50 -22.32
N ILE A 120 1.45 -7.49 -21.04
CA ILE A 120 2.84 -7.57 -20.60
C ILE A 120 3.00 -8.84 -19.75
N PHE A 121 3.85 -9.75 -20.20
CA PHE A 121 4.14 -10.97 -19.45
C PHE A 121 5.20 -10.69 -18.38
N THR A 122 4.83 -10.87 -17.12
CA THR A 122 5.73 -10.73 -15.96
C THR A 122 5.47 -11.83 -14.94
N SER A 123 6.43 -12.10 -14.07
CA SER A 123 6.37 -13.19 -13.09
C SER A 123 6.01 -12.72 -11.67
N THR A 124 6.00 -11.41 -11.42
CA THR A 124 5.73 -10.82 -10.10
C THR A 124 4.92 -9.54 -10.24
N LYS A 125 4.15 -9.21 -9.20
CA LYS A 125 3.36 -7.97 -9.15
C LYS A 125 4.25 -6.73 -9.31
N GLU A 126 5.39 -6.71 -8.63
CA GLU A 126 6.35 -5.59 -8.68
C GLU A 126 6.92 -5.40 -10.08
N ALA A 127 7.18 -6.49 -10.81
CA ALA A 127 7.63 -6.42 -12.20
C ALA A 127 6.52 -5.91 -13.12
N CYS A 128 5.27 -6.35 -12.92
CA CYS A 128 4.11 -5.84 -13.66
C CYS A 128 3.94 -4.33 -13.45
N LEU A 129 3.97 -3.87 -12.19
CA LEU A 129 3.86 -2.45 -11.85
C LEU A 129 5.03 -1.62 -12.41
N ALA A 130 6.26 -2.14 -12.35
CA ALA A 130 7.41 -1.47 -12.95
C ALA A 130 7.27 -1.34 -14.48
N ALA A 131 6.82 -2.40 -15.16
CA ALA A 131 6.58 -2.38 -16.60
C ALA A 131 5.44 -1.40 -16.96
N CYS A 132 4.36 -1.40 -16.18
CA CYS A 132 3.26 -0.45 -16.31
C CYS A 132 3.74 1.01 -16.22
N LEU A 133 4.52 1.34 -15.19
CA LEU A 133 5.06 2.70 -15.03
C LEU A 133 5.94 3.09 -16.22
N ASN A 134 6.67 2.14 -16.78
CA ASN A 134 7.61 2.39 -17.88
C ASN A 134 6.94 2.48 -19.26
N GLU A 135 5.71 1.98 -19.42
CA GLU A 135 4.98 2.00 -20.69
C GLU A 135 4.60 3.43 -21.11
N VAL A 136 5.03 3.82 -22.31
CA VAL A 136 4.90 5.19 -22.84
C VAL A 136 3.57 5.42 -23.57
N ARG A 137 2.89 4.36 -23.99
CA ARG A 137 1.60 4.44 -24.72
C ARG A 137 0.40 4.69 -23.81
N ILE A 138 0.58 4.57 -22.50
CA ILE A 138 -0.47 4.72 -21.49
C ILE A 138 -0.41 6.14 -20.90
N ARG A 139 -1.36 7.00 -21.28
CA ARG A 139 -1.46 8.40 -20.80
C ARG A 139 -1.98 8.54 -19.36
N HIS A 140 -2.83 7.60 -18.92
CA HIS A 140 -3.30 7.47 -17.53
C HIS A 140 -2.94 6.06 -17.08
N GLN A 141 -2.02 5.93 -16.13
CA GLN A 141 -1.42 4.65 -15.71
C GLN A 141 -2.37 3.84 -14.82
N SER A 142 -3.36 3.23 -15.46
CA SER A 142 -4.21 2.20 -14.87
C SER A 142 -3.76 0.86 -15.44
N CYS A 143 -3.17 0.01 -14.60
CA CYS A 143 -2.72 -1.33 -15.02
C CYS A 143 -3.26 -2.39 -14.08
N CYS A 144 -3.78 -3.47 -14.66
CA CYS A 144 -4.13 -4.68 -13.93
C CYS A 144 -2.85 -5.49 -13.68
N CYS A 145 -2.44 -5.50 -12.42
CA CYS A 145 -1.41 -6.32 -11.79
C CYS A 145 -2.02 -6.85 -10.48
#